data_AF-A0A947VHN2-F1
#
_entry.id   AF-A0A947VHN2-F1
#
_cell.length_a   1.000
_cell.length_b   1.000
_cell.length_c   1.000
_cell.angle_alpha   90.00
_cell.angle_beta   90.00
_cell.angle_gamma   90.00
#
_symmetry.space_group_name_H-M   'P 1'
#
loop_
_entity.id
_entity.type
_entity.pdbx_description
1 polymer ?
#
loop_
_entity_poly.entity_id
_entity_poly.type
_entity_poly.pdbx_seq_one_letter_code
_entity_poly.pdbx_strand_id
1 'polypeptide(L)' 'FQDNFADIVMGGYVFGDNKEAEHKEMERVTKKGGIVIYCPGNDDLDNERHQFLVNKGYKWSKFETPGKGMKRKYWRCII' A
#
# COMPACT_ATOMS: atom_id res chain seq x y z
N PHE A 1 -15.55 -7.51 -0.77
CA PHE A 1 -15.44 -8.21 -2.07
C PHE A 1 -15.19 -9.68 -1.84
N GLN A 2 -15.42 -10.56 -2.82
CA GLN A 2 -15.02 -11.96 -2.73
C GLN A 2 -13.49 -12.12 -2.73
N ASP A 3 -13.00 -13.28 -2.30
CA ASP A 3 -11.58 -13.62 -2.37
C ASP A 3 -11.09 -13.59 -3.83
N ASN A 4 -9.82 -13.20 -4.04
CA ASN A 4 -9.18 -13.19 -5.36
C ASN A 4 -10.00 -12.46 -6.45
N PHE A 5 -10.65 -11.36 -6.08
CA PHE A 5 -11.51 -10.60 -6.97
C PHE A 5 -10.74 -9.82 -8.02
N ALA A 6 -9.68 -9.10 -7.62
CA ALA A 6 -9.00 -8.12 -8.45
C ALA A 6 -7.56 -8.53 -8.77
N ASP A 7 -7.11 -8.22 -9.98
CA ASP A 7 -5.72 -8.38 -10.39
C ASP A 7 -4.84 -7.29 -9.76
N ILE A 8 -5.39 -6.09 -9.54
CA ILE A 8 -4.71 -4.97 -8.87
C ILE A 8 -5.68 -4.31 -7.89
N VAL A 9 -5.20 -4.08 -6.67
CA VAL A 9 -5.92 -3.31 -5.64
C VAL A 9 -5.06 -2.13 -5.22
N MET A 10 -5.67 -0.95 -5.09
CA MET A 10 -4.97 0.28 -4.72
C MET A 10 -5.66 0.97 -3.54
N GLY A 11 -4.88 1.28 -2.51
CA GLY A 11 -5.27 2.15 -1.40
C GLY A 11 -4.67 3.54 -1.52
N GLY A 12 -5.51 4.58 -1.51
CA GLY A 12 -5.09 5.98 -1.48
C GLY A 12 -4.84 6.50 -0.06
N TYR A 13 -5.21 7.76 0.20
CA TYR A 13 -4.97 8.48 1.47
C TYR A 13 -5.62 7.85 2.73
N VAL A 14 -6.58 6.95 2.59
CA VAL A 14 -7.40 6.42 3.70
C VAL A 14 -6.74 5.24 4.43
N PHE A 15 -5.48 4.92 4.14
CA PHE A 15 -4.77 3.83 4.82
C PHE A 15 -4.25 4.25 6.21
N GLY A 16 -4.82 3.72 7.30
CA GLY A 16 -4.27 4.02 8.62
C GLY A 16 -5.04 3.68 9.89
N ASP A 17 -6.37 3.58 9.85
CA ASP A 17 -7.18 3.43 11.07
C ASP A 17 -7.04 2.02 11.67
N ASN A 18 -7.03 0.99 10.81
CA ASN A 18 -6.68 -0.37 11.20
C ASN A 18 -5.76 -0.99 10.14
N LYS A 19 -4.50 -0.55 10.15
CA LYS A 19 -3.46 -0.91 9.16
C LYS A 19 -3.37 -2.41 8.89
N GLU A 20 -3.49 -3.25 9.92
CA GLU A 20 -3.38 -4.70 9.79
C GLU A 20 -4.63 -5.32 9.17
N ALA A 21 -5.82 -4.91 9.59
CA ALA A 21 -7.08 -5.41 9.02
C ALA A 21 -7.24 -4.96 7.56
N GLU A 22 -6.94 -3.69 7.28
CA GLU A 22 -6.95 -3.15 5.91
C GLU A 22 -5.94 -3.89 5.04
N HIS A 23 -4.71 -4.08 5.52
CA HIS A 23 -3.69 -4.84 4.80
C HIS A 23 -4.17 -6.26 4.46
N LYS A 24 -4.74 -6.98 5.43
CA LYS A 24 -5.26 -8.35 5.22
C LYS A 24 -6.40 -8.38 4.22
N GLU A 25 -7.31 -7.42 4.27
CA GLU A 25 -8.42 -7.34 3.34
C GLU A 25 -7.94 -7.06 1.92
N MET A 26 -6.97 -6.14 1.74
CA MET A 26 -6.38 -5.88 0.43
C MET A 26 -5.69 -7.12 -0.15
N GLU A 27 -4.94 -7.87 0.66
CA GLU A 27 -4.32 -9.13 0.19
C GLU A 27 -5.38 -10.20 -0.12
N ARG A 28 -6.45 -10.33 0.69
CA ARG A 28 -7.52 -11.33 0.48
C ARG A 28 -8.27 -11.13 -0.84
N VAL A 29 -8.59 -9.89 -1.17
CA VAL A 29 -9.36 -9.56 -2.38
C VAL A 29 -8.48 -9.47 -3.63
N THR A 30 -7.16 -9.46 -3.48
CA THR A 30 -6.20 -9.50 -4.59
C THR A 30 -5.92 -10.95 -4.98
N LYS A 31 -5.92 -11.23 -6.28
CA LYS A 31 -5.56 -12.55 -6.81
C LYS A 31 -4.10 -12.90 -6.48
N LYS A 32 -3.79 -14.20 -6.37
CA LYS A 32 -2.39 -14.67 -6.47
C LYS A 32 -1.77 -14.21 -7.79
N GLY A 33 -0.55 -13.69 -7.72
CA GLY A 33 0.13 -13.01 -8.84
C GLY A 33 -0.32 -11.56 -9.08
N GLY A 34 -1.37 -11.10 -8.39
CA GLY A 34 -1.85 -9.73 -8.44
C GLY A 34 -1.03 -8.77 -7.59
N ILE A 35 -1.33 -7.47 -7.70
CA ILE A 35 -0.54 -6.40 -7.06
C ILE A 35 -1.40 -5.58 -6.10
N VAL A 36 -0.91 -5.40 -4.88
CA VAL A 36 -1.44 -4.38 -3.95
C VAL A 36 -0.56 -3.14 -4.01
N ILE A 37 -1.17 -1.97 -4.17
CA ILE A 37 -0.50 -0.67 -4.25
C ILE A 37 -1.02 0.25 -3.14
N TYR A 38 -0.13 0.93 -2.42
CA TYR A 38 -0.50 2.00 -1.49
C TYR A 38 0.11 3.33 -1.91
N CYS A 39 -0.73 4.37 -1.98
CA CYS A 39 -0.36 5.77 -2.09
C CYS A 39 -0.96 6.56 -0.91
N PRO A 40 -0.49 6.31 0.32
CA PRO A 40 -1.15 6.77 1.54
C PRO A 40 -0.87 8.24 1.89
N GLY A 41 -0.28 9.01 0.98
CA GLY A 41 0.19 10.37 1.26
C GLY A 41 1.32 10.42 2.29
N ASN A 42 2.07 9.32 2.46
CA ASN A 42 3.19 9.30 3.40
C ASN A 42 4.28 10.25 2.94
N ASP A 43 4.76 11.10 3.84
CA ASP A 43 5.95 11.92 3.60
C ASP A 43 7.16 11.04 3.28
N ASP A 44 8.17 11.63 2.64
CA ASP A 44 9.44 10.98 2.38
C ASP A 44 10.31 10.84 3.64
N LEU A 45 9.77 10.13 4.64
CA LEU A 45 10.36 9.89 5.95
C LEU A 45 10.19 8.42 6.36
N ASP A 46 11.14 7.91 7.14
CA ASP A 46 11.17 6.53 7.64
C ASP A 46 10.30 6.34 8.89
N ASN A 47 9.04 6.77 8.81
CA ASN A 47 8.07 6.70 9.91
C ASN A 47 7.44 5.30 10.08
N GLU A 48 6.57 5.15 11.08
CA GLU A 48 5.90 3.88 11.38
C GLU A 48 5.15 3.27 10.18
N ARG A 49 4.52 4.09 9.33
CA ARG A 49 3.81 3.61 8.15
C ARG A 49 4.78 3.02 7.12
N HIS A 50 5.91 3.69 6.92
CA HIS A 50 6.97 3.17 6.07
C HIS A 50 7.51 1.84 6.59
N GLN A 51 7.85 1.78 7.89
CA GLN A 51 8.36 0.55 8.52
C GLN A 51 7.35 -0.58 8.42
N PHE A 52 6.06 -0.32 8.68
CA PHE A 52 5.00 -1.32 8.56
C PHE A 52 4.97 -1.95 7.15
N LEU A 53 4.93 -1.13 6.10
CA LEU A 53 4.83 -1.63 4.73
C LEU A 53 6.12 -2.34 4.27
N VAL A 54 7.29 -1.81 4.62
CA VAL A 54 8.59 -2.45 4.29
C VAL A 54 8.72 -3.79 5.01
N ASN A 55 8.34 -3.89 6.29
CA ASN A 55 8.37 -5.15 7.03
C ASN A 55 7.39 -6.19 6.48
N LYS A 56 6.32 -5.76 5.80
CA LYS A 56 5.41 -6.62 5.03
C LYS A 56 5.93 -6.93 3.62
N GLY A 57 7.18 -6.60 3.30
CA GLY A 57 7.81 -6.90 2.02
C GLY A 57 7.35 -6.02 0.85
N TYR A 58 6.75 -4.86 1.10
CA TYR A 58 6.43 -3.92 0.03
C TYR A 58 7.70 -3.28 -0.52
N LYS A 59 7.78 -3.23 -1.85
CA LYS A 59 8.70 -2.33 -2.55
C LYS A 59 8.14 -0.92 -2.48
N TRP A 60 9.00 0.09 -2.61
CA TRP A 60 8.57 1.48 -2.54
C TRP A 60 9.39 2.39 -3.43
N SER A 61 8.84 3.56 -3.71
CA SER A 61 9.48 4.64 -4.46
C SER A 61 8.88 5.97 -4.05
N LYS A 62 9.48 7.06 -4.52
CA LYS A 62 9.08 8.43 -4.21
C LYS A 62 8.37 9.04 -5.42
N PHE A 63 7.45 9.97 -5.17
CA PHE A 63 6.84 10.79 -6.20
C PHE A 63 6.46 12.15 -5.64
N GLU A 64 6.50 13.18 -6.47
CA GLU A 64 6.08 14.52 -6.06
C GLU A 64 4.55 14.61 -6.10
N THR A 65 3.95 15.06 -5.01
CA THR A 65 2.54 15.48 -5.00
C THR A 65 2.49 16.99 -5.21
N PRO A 66 1.80 17.49 -6.26
CA PRO A 66 1.72 18.92 -6.54
C PRO A 66 1.33 19.74 -5.31
N GLY A 67 2.18 20.71 -4.94
CA GLY A 67 1.97 21.59 -3.80
C GLY A 67 2.08 20.93 -2.41
N LYS A 68 2.43 19.64 -2.32
CA LYS A 68 2.57 18.89 -1.05
C LYS A 68 3.93 18.22 -0.86
N GLY A 69 4.85 18.38 -1.82
CA GLY A 69 6.20 17.85 -1.77
C GLY A 69 6.30 16.35 -2.05
N MET A 70 7.44 15.77 -1.70
CA MET A 70 7.76 14.36 -1.96
C MET A 70 6.98 13.42 -1.03
N LYS A 71 6.30 12.46 -1.65
CA LYS A 71 5.56 11.38 -0.98
C LYS A 71 6.08 10.02 -1.40
N ARG A 72 5.69 8.98 -0.65
CA ARG A 72 6.03 7.58 -0.95
C ARG A 72 4.84 6.80 -1.47
N LYS A 73 5.12 5.93 -2.45
CA LYS A 73 4.22 4.89 -2.95
C LYS A 73 4.84 3.52 -2.70
N TYR A 74 3.99 2.51 -2.51
CA TYR A 74 4.37 1.17 -2.11
C TYR A 74 3.65 0.15 -2.98
N TRP A 75 4.29 -0.97 -3.31
CA TRP A 75 3.65 -2.06 -4.03
C TRP A 75 4.22 -3.42 -3.67
N ARG A 76 3.38 -4.46 -3.73
CA ARG A 76 3.76 -5.86 -3.51
C ARG A 76 2.96 -6.79 -4.41
N CYS A 77 3.63 -7.83 -4.92
CA CYS A 77 2.98 -8.95 -5.61
C CYS A 77 2.53 -9.99 -4.58
N ILE A 78 1.28 -10.45 -4.69
CA ILE A 78 0.72 -11.50 -3.84
C ILE A 78 1.17 -12.87 -4.36
N ILE A 79 1.67 -13.73 -3.47
CA ILE A 79 2.25 -15.04 -3.80
C ILE A 79 1.34 -16.14 -3.27
#